data_AF-A0A267MFI5-F1
#
_entry.id   AF-A0A267MFI5-F1
#
_cell.length_a   1.000
_cell.length_b   1.000
_cell.length_c   1.000
_cell.angle_alpha   90.00
_cell.angle_beta   90.00
_cell.angle_gamma   90.00
#
_symmetry.space_group_name_H-M   'P 1'
#
loop_
_entity.id
_entity.type
_entity.pdbx_description
1 polymer ?
#
loop_
_entity_poly.entity_id
_entity_poly.type
_entity_poly.pdbx_seq_one_letter_code
_entity_poly.pdbx_strand_id
1 'polypeptide(L)'
;MNIKNITWKEVLINKGYNESLVRSFIGFISWDESEIFSKLGQEINDVLGGYEGKIVAKDTVCAKYKSKGILFFDKDISQDIADNVFKAIQDYEHNEVYK
;
A
#
# COMPACT_ATOMS: atom_id res chain seq x y z
N MET A 1 -11.91 22.10 3.63
CA MET A 1 -12.03 20.68 3.26
C MET A 1 -11.48 19.89 4.43
N ASN A 2 -12.33 19.22 5.22
CA ASN A 2 -11.87 18.43 6.36
C ASN A 2 -11.35 17.10 5.80
N ILE A 3 -10.05 17.01 5.55
CA ILE A 3 -9.42 15.72 5.31
C ILE A 3 -9.56 14.95 6.63
N LYS A 4 -10.49 13.99 6.69
CA LYS A 4 -10.46 13.01 7.77
C LYS A 4 -9.10 12.33 7.67
N ASN A 5 -8.29 12.42 8.72
CA ASN A 5 -7.09 11.61 8.86
C ASN A 5 -7.53 10.15 8.99
N ILE A 6 -7.78 9.49 7.86
CA ILE A 6 -8.02 8.05 7.81
C ILE A 6 -6.70 7.36 7.51
N THR A 7 -6.46 6.29 8.24
CA THR A 7 -5.32 5.39 8.04
C THR A 7 -5.55 4.50 6.82
N TRP A 8 -4.47 3.97 6.24
CA TRP A 8 -4.59 2.99 5.17
C TRP A 8 -5.37 1.74 5.58
N LYS A 9 -5.28 1.35 6.86
CA LYS A 9 -6.08 0.25 7.40
C LYS A 9 -7.58 0.56 7.33
N GLU A 10 -7.99 1.79 7.65
CA GLU A 10 -9.39 2.22 7.52
C GLU A 10 -9.83 2.30 6.05
N VAL A 11 -8.96 2.74 5.13
CA VAL A 11 -9.24 2.69 3.68
C VAL A 11 -9.58 1.27 3.25
N LEU A 12 -8.77 0.29 3.67
CA LEU A 12 -8.97 -1.11 3.31
C LEU A 12 -10.24 -1.70 3.96
N ILE A 13 -10.53 -1.37 5.21
CA ILE A 13 -11.78 -1.78 5.87
C ILE A 13 -13.00 -1.23 5.12
N ASN A 14 -12.98 0.05 4.74
CA ASN A 14 -14.08 0.69 4.01
C ASN A 14 -14.29 0.11 2.61
N LYS A 15 -13.24 -0.49 2.02
CA LYS A 15 -13.32 -1.22 0.75
C LYS A 15 -13.82 -2.66 0.89
N GLY A 16 -14.07 -3.12 2.12
CA GLY A 16 -14.62 -4.45 2.40
C GLY A 16 -13.57 -5.54 2.59
N TYR A 17 -12.29 -5.20 2.80
CA TYR A 17 -11.27 -6.20 3.10
C TYR A 17 -11.47 -6.79 4.51
N ASN A 18 -11.23 -8.09 4.63
CA ASN A 18 -11.37 -8.77 5.92
C ASN A 18 -10.29 -8.29 6.92
N GLU A 19 -10.66 -8.33 8.20
CA GLU A 19 -9.82 -7.83 9.29
C GLU A 19 -8.47 -8.53 9.40
N SER A 20 -8.41 -9.83 9.10
CA SER A 20 -7.15 -10.58 9.13
C SER A 20 -6.15 -10.07 8.10
N LEU A 21 -6.60 -9.71 6.89
CA LEU A 21 -5.76 -9.10 5.86
C LEU A 21 -5.35 -7.67 6.27
N VAL A 22 -6.29 -6.87 6.73
CA VAL A 22 -6.01 -5.48 7.13
C VAL A 22 -5.02 -5.41 8.30
N ARG A 23 -5.17 -6.29 9.29
CA ARG A 23 -4.22 -6.38 10.41
C ARG A 23 -2.82 -6.73 9.95
N SER A 24 -2.72 -7.63 8.97
CA SER A 24 -1.43 -8.01 8.39
C SER A 24 -0.76 -6.93 7.56
N PHE A 25 -1.50 -5.93 7.07
CA PHE A 25 -0.93 -4.84 6.28
C PHE A 25 -0.06 -3.94 7.16
N ILE A 26 1.20 -3.80 6.78
CA ILE A 26 2.19 -2.96 7.47
C ILE A 26 2.21 -1.57 6.82
N GLY A 27 2.38 -1.53 5.50
CA GLY A 27 2.45 -0.31 4.73
C GLY A 27 2.82 -0.58 3.27
N PHE A 28 3.11 0.48 2.52
CA PHE A 28 3.49 0.40 1.12
C PHE A 28 4.37 1.56 0.70
N ILE A 29 5.06 1.37 -0.42
CA ILE A 29 5.77 2.39 -1.17
C ILE A 29 5.16 2.40 -2.57
N SER A 30 4.94 3.58 -3.16
CA SER A 30 4.41 3.71 -4.52
C SER A 30 5.13 4.80 -5.31
N TRP A 31 5.27 4.60 -6.61
CA TRP A 31 5.86 5.57 -7.53
C TRP A 31 5.30 5.40 -8.95
N ASP A 32 5.48 6.40 -9.80
CA ASP A 32 5.08 6.32 -11.21
C ASP A 32 5.93 5.28 -11.96
N GLU A 33 5.31 4.49 -12.83
CA GLU A 33 5.96 3.39 -13.51
C GLU A 33 7.12 3.79 -14.42
N SER A 34 7.17 5.06 -14.84
CA SER A 34 8.21 5.66 -15.69
C SER A 34 9.43 6.13 -14.89
N GLU A 35 9.34 6.18 -13.56
CA GLU A 35 10.41 6.67 -12.71
C GLU A 35 11.35 5.55 -12.24
N ILE A 36 12.66 5.87 -12.20
CA ILE A 36 13.65 5.08 -11.48
C ILE A 36 13.62 5.53 -10.02
N PHE A 37 13.12 4.66 -9.14
CA PHE A 37 12.92 4.98 -7.74
C PHE A 37 14.25 4.99 -6.95
N SER A 38 14.95 6.11 -7.00
CA SER A 38 16.32 6.27 -6.48
C SER A 38 16.46 6.20 -4.95
N LYS A 39 15.35 6.30 -4.20
CA LYS A 39 15.34 6.35 -2.72
C LYS A 39 14.72 5.13 -2.06
N LEU A 40 14.61 4.00 -2.79
CA LEU A 40 13.92 2.81 -2.29
C LEU A 40 14.33 2.38 -0.88
N GLY A 41 15.63 2.36 -0.58
CA GLY A 41 16.12 1.95 0.74
C GLY A 41 15.70 2.89 1.89
N GLN A 42 15.60 4.19 1.63
CA GLN A 42 15.12 5.16 2.63
C GLN A 42 13.64 4.95 2.90
N GLU A 43 12.85 4.82 1.84
CA GLU A 43 11.39 4.64 1.93
C GLU A 43 11.02 3.33 2.62
N ILE A 44 11.81 2.27 2.39
CA ILE A 44 11.67 1.02 3.14
C ILE A 44 11.90 1.25 4.64
N ASN A 45 12.95 1.98 5.01
CA ASN A 45 13.21 2.30 6.42
C ASN A 45 12.11 3.15 7.04
N ASP A 46 11.53 4.08 6.27
CA ASP A 46 10.46 4.95 6.74
C ASP A 46 9.15 4.17 6.95
N VAL A 47 8.81 3.25 6.04
CA VAL A 47 7.62 2.39 6.16
C VAL A 47 7.76 1.33 7.25
N LEU A 48 8.95 0.73 7.38
CA LEU A 48 9.21 -0.34 8.34
C LEU A 48 9.78 0.17 9.67
N GLY A 49 9.92 1.49 9.82
CA GLY A 49 10.54 2.11 10.99
C GLY A 49 9.85 1.70 12.29
N GLY A 50 10.55 0.89 13.10
CA GLY A 50 10.03 0.37 14.37
C GLY A 50 9.13 -0.87 14.26
N TYR A 51 8.97 -1.45 13.06
CA TYR A 51 8.33 -2.75 12.91
C TYR A 51 9.30 -3.87 13.28
N GLU A 52 8.89 -4.72 14.23
CA GLU A 52 9.61 -5.94 14.60
C GLU A 52 8.76 -7.15 14.22
N GLY A 53 9.29 -8.02 13.35
CA GLY A 53 8.58 -9.24 12.95
C GLY A 53 8.96 -9.77 11.58
N LYS A 54 8.18 -10.74 11.12
CA LYS A 54 8.29 -11.28 9.76
C LYS A 54 7.72 -10.26 8.78
N ILE A 55 8.41 -10.07 7.67
CA ILE A 55 7.95 -9.20 6.58
C ILE A 55 7.86 -10.02 5.30
N VAL A 56 6.75 -9.86 4.60
CA VAL A 56 6.54 -10.33 3.24
C VAL A 56 6.30 -9.11 2.37
N ALA A 57 7.24 -8.87 1.45
CA ALA A 57 7.11 -7.84 0.43
C ALA A 57 6.44 -8.43 -0.83
N LYS A 58 5.53 -7.67 -1.43
CA LYS A 58 4.90 -7.99 -2.71
C LYS A 58 5.05 -6.81 -3.65
N ASP A 59 5.72 -7.03 -4.78
CA ASP A 59 5.75 -6.07 -5.88
C ASP A 59 4.36 -6.03 -6.52
N THR A 60 3.87 -4.84 -6.84
CA THR A 60 2.52 -4.64 -7.38
C THR A 60 2.53 -3.57 -8.45
N VAL A 61 1.56 -3.66 -9.37
CA VAL A 61 1.38 -2.68 -10.44
C VAL A 61 -0.09 -2.29 -10.53
N CYS A 62 -0.36 -0.99 -10.59
CA CYS A 62 -1.68 -0.46 -10.86
C CYS A 62 -1.70 0.19 -12.25
N ALA A 63 -2.03 -0.60 -13.28
CA ALA A 63 -2.06 -0.14 -14.66
C ALA A 63 -3.01 1.05 -14.89
N LYS A 64 -4.11 1.15 -14.13
CA LYS A 64 -5.08 2.25 -14.22
C LYS A 64 -4.43 3.62 -13.95
N TYR A 65 -3.48 3.66 -13.04
CA TYR A 65 -2.81 4.89 -12.59
C TYR A 65 -1.32 4.90 -12.96
N LYS A 66 -0.87 3.97 -13.82
CA LYS A 66 0.54 3.83 -14.21
C LYS A 66 1.49 3.83 -13.02
N SER A 67 1.08 3.18 -11.94
CA SER A 67 1.83 3.20 -10.68
C SER A 67 2.41 1.83 -10.39
N LYS A 68 3.61 1.81 -9.82
CA LYS A 68 4.24 0.63 -9.23
C LYS A 68 4.28 0.80 -7.72
N GLY A 69 4.35 -0.32 -7.01
CA GLY A 69 4.52 -0.25 -5.57
C GLY A 69 5.02 -1.55 -4.97
N ILE A 70 5.48 -1.46 -3.73
CA ILE A 70 5.82 -2.59 -2.89
C ILE A 70 4.93 -2.52 -1.66
N LEU A 71 4.18 -3.59 -1.40
CA LEU A 71 3.35 -3.71 -0.20
C LEU A 71 4.03 -4.64 0.79
N PHE A 72 3.93 -4.28 2.07
CA PHE A 72 4.51 -5.04 3.18
C PHE A 72 3.42 -5.65 4.05
N PHE A 73 3.53 -6.95 4.30
CA PHE A 73 2.63 -7.71 5.14
C PHE A 73 3.38 -8.53 6.19
N ASP A 74 2.75 -8.80 7.33
CA ASP A 74 3.32 -9.68 8.37
C ASP A 74 3.15 -11.19 8.09
N LYS A 75 2.32 -11.52 7.10
CA LYS A 75 2.02 -12.88 6.65
C LYS A 75 2.05 -12.97 5.13
N ASP A 76 2.23 -14.18 4.63
CA ASP A 76 2.17 -14.39 3.19
C ASP A 76 0.74 -14.24 2.68
N ILE A 77 0.62 -13.59 1.52
CA ILE A 77 -0.63 -13.37 0.81
C ILE A 77 -0.42 -13.69 -0.66
N SER A 78 -1.49 -14.02 -1.39
CA SER A 78 -1.37 -14.22 -2.84
C SER A 78 -1.05 -12.89 -3.53
N GLN A 79 -0.36 -12.98 -4.66
CA GLN A 79 -0.05 -11.83 -5.52
C GLN A 79 -1.33 -11.09 -5.93
N ASP A 80 -2.38 -11.83 -6.33
CA ASP A 80 -3.68 -11.25 -6.69
C ASP A 80 -4.30 -10.41 -5.56
N ILE A 81 -4.14 -10.83 -4.30
CA ILE A 81 -4.64 -10.04 -3.16
C ILE A 81 -3.80 -8.78 -3.00
N ALA A 82 -2.47 -8.87 -3.13
CA ALA A 82 -1.58 -7.73 -3.04
C ALA A 82 -1.92 -6.66 -4.11
N ASP A 83 -2.08 -7.08 -5.36
CA ASP A 83 -2.42 -6.19 -6.47
C ASP A 83 -3.79 -5.52 -6.27
N ASN A 84 -4.77 -6.26 -5.75
CA ASN A 84 -6.09 -5.70 -5.42
C ASN A 84 -6.02 -4.69 -4.27
N VAL A 85 -5.23 -4.96 -3.22
CA VAL A 85 -4.99 -4.02 -2.12
C VAL A 85 -4.33 -2.76 -2.65
N PHE A 86 -3.30 -2.89 -3.49
CA PHE A 86 -2.61 -1.75 -4.10
C PHE A 86 -3.56 -0.90 -4.94
N LYS A 87 -4.37 -1.52 -5.79
CA LYS A 87 -5.40 -0.82 -6.57
C LYS A 87 -6.39 -0.07 -5.68
N ALA A 88 -6.82 -0.65 -4.57
CA ALA A 88 -7.76 -0.02 -3.65
C ALA A 88 -7.16 1.24 -2.98
N ILE A 89 -5.87 1.19 -2.64
CA ILE A 89 -5.10 2.34 -2.13
C ILE A 89 -5.02 3.43 -3.20
N GLN A 90 -4.60 3.08 -4.42
CA GLN A 90 -4.46 4.02 -5.54
C GLN A 90 -5.79 4.66 -5.94
N ASP A 91 -6.89 3.88 -5.93
CA ASP A 91 -8.23 4.40 -6.14
C ASP A 91 -8.60 5.42 -5.05
N TYR A 92 -8.20 5.23 -3.79
CA TYR A 92 -8.47 6.20 -2.73
C TYR A 92 -7.64 7.48 -2.90
N GLU A 93 -6.33 7.35 -3.16
CA GLU A 93 -5.42 8.49 -3.37
C GLU A 93 -5.94 9.43 -4.48
N HIS A 94 -6.25 8.86 -5.65
CA HIS A 94 -6.67 9.65 -6.80
C HIS A 94 -8.08 10.23 -6.67
N ASN A 95 -9.00 9.54 -5.97
CA ASN A 95 -10.38 9.99 -5.87
C ASN A 95 -10.64 10.89 -4.67
N GLU A 96 -9.88 10.78 -3.59
CA GLU A 96 -10.23 11.44 -2.32
C GLU A 96 -9.12 12.35 -1.77
N VAL A 97 -7.86 12.15 -2.19
CA VAL A 97 -6.72 12.94 -1.70
C VAL A 97 -6.25 13.96 -2.74
N TYR A 98 -6.08 13.56 -4.00
CA TYR A 98 -5.55 14.43 -5.07
C TYR A 98 -6.61 15.26 -5.80
N LYS A 99 -7.84 15.33 -5.28
CA LYS A 99 -8.93 16.17 -5.83
C LYS A 99 -8.78 17.64 -5.47
#